data_AF-A0AAW4L5K2-F1
#
_entry.id   AF-A0AAW4L5K2-F1
#
_cell.length_a   1.000
_cell.length_b   1.000
_cell.length_c   1.000
_cell.angle_alpha   90.00
_cell.angle_beta   90.00
_cell.angle_gamma   90.00
#
_symmetry.space_group_name_H-M   'P 1'
#
loop_
_entity.id
_entity.type
_entity.pdbx_description
1 polymer ?
#
loop_
_entity_poly.entity_id
_entity_poly.type
_entity_poly.pdbx_seq_one_letter_code
_entity_poly.pdbx_strand_id
1 'polypeptide(L)'
;MKSNPVKIITSLFALLIAVLIAGCGGGGSSSQGTTSNSASSTTGSIAVVLDWNAISVTAKSVAAALPSGVTTLRVIVSATDMAMPIQQDFGVSSIVSNTITITGVPVGTGRTVTIKGLDASGNETHQGTCLSVTVQAGKTTAAGTVTMNSKGVSMNMEQTLSDGAQRTTIAFSALAMVTGNIGAQSFFPPGKVADYTGFQYLRDNDPDNMGHNTSFLTRVAENVIYVLNDSQFAKLSALATAQQADIEDYGAQRFPLMKAFRLLLEGTLPSGKSSLSLSAVKASSRALYLIDGQISYDRAVLYAEVLNSLTDSQKAYFAAMKGKGWKSWPDTSVDPIKSAVAAKMKSLPQGSSVAVMTYAGDLFSWYAGSIEADVYFCPERHGTYYGSFFIKDAPAIGHEGYSIDEQLTATAGRALSDSNYGYVDATQAAKMSGLVDIQRNNLYAGSTNIVGIRTQIATLLRQLLTKTDSSKSIYNQVMALSGTYGDLDGENNYNYAKVMAEVYVTLSMAQKAKLFDLRKQIMAGAYSDGTLFDFSTTATYYLYSTPIPDATAASYIGDASIFFQ
;
A
#
# COMPACT_ATOMS: atom_id res chain seq x y z
N MET A 1 39.65 -59.19 3.79
CA MET A 1 38.65 -60.29 3.85
C MET A 1 37.31 -59.67 4.21
N LYS A 2 36.13 -60.10 3.74
CA LYS A 2 35.71 -61.04 2.65
C LYS A 2 34.26 -60.62 2.32
N SER A 3 33.99 -60.02 1.15
CA SER A 3 33.42 -60.65 -0.06
C SER A 3 31.90 -60.96 -0.04
N ASN A 4 31.14 -60.32 -0.93
CA ASN A 4 29.77 -60.69 -1.34
C ASN A 4 29.73 -62.06 -2.07
N PRO A 5 28.55 -62.71 -2.17
CA PRO A 5 27.77 -62.69 -3.42
C PRO A 5 26.25 -62.43 -3.16
N VAL A 6 25.37 -61.94 -4.06
CA VAL A 6 25.25 -61.84 -5.54
C VAL A 6 24.72 -63.10 -6.26
N LYS A 7 23.46 -63.05 -6.76
CA LYS A 7 22.92 -63.46 -8.11
C LYS A 7 21.36 -63.54 -8.08
N ILE A 8 20.58 -62.90 -8.98
CA ILE A 8 20.28 -63.16 -10.42
C ILE A 8 19.36 -64.39 -10.59
N ILE A 9 18.17 -64.34 -11.23
CA ILE A 9 17.79 -64.19 -12.68
C ILE A 9 16.47 -63.35 -12.80
N THR A 10 16.08 -62.54 -13.82
CA THR A 10 16.57 -62.10 -15.16
C THR A 10 15.84 -62.67 -16.43
N SER A 11 14.89 -61.92 -17.03
CA SER A 11 14.35 -62.11 -18.41
C SER A 11 13.49 -60.89 -18.86
N LEU A 12 13.46 -60.41 -20.12
CA LEU A 12 14.36 -60.63 -21.28
C LEU A 12 14.18 -59.49 -22.32
N PHE A 13 15.28 -58.87 -22.80
CA PHE A 13 15.59 -58.31 -24.15
C PHE A 13 14.62 -57.34 -24.92
N ALA A 14 15.05 -56.49 -25.88
CA ALA A 14 16.34 -55.83 -26.20
C ALA A 14 16.23 -54.90 -27.44
N LEU A 15 17.38 -54.30 -27.84
CA LEU A 15 17.77 -53.71 -29.15
C LEU A 15 17.22 -52.29 -29.53
N LEU A 16 17.93 -51.44 -30.31
CA LEU A 16 19.38 -51.16 -30.40
C LEU A 16 19.71 -49.86 -31.20
N ILE A 17 20.71 -49.08 -30.72
CA ILE A 17 21.61 -48.14 -31.45
C ILE A 17 21.06 -46.84 -32.08
N ALA A 18 21.94 -45.83 -32.07
CA ALA A 18 21.78 -44.45 -32.56
C ALA A 18 22.74 -44.15 -33.73
N VAL A 19 22.70 -42.92 -34.28
CA VAL A 19 23.86 -42.00 -34.47
C VAL A 19 23.43 -40.74 -35.28
N LEU A 20 24.15 -39.64 -35.09
CA LEU A 20 23.98 -38.33 -35.74
C LEU A 20 24.46 -38.30 -37.20
N ILE A 21 23.95 -37.36 -38.01
CA ILE A 21 24.72 -36.33 -38.75
C ILE A 21 23.75 -35.42 -39.56
N ALA A 22 24.17 -34.18 -39.82
CA ALA A 22 23.39 -33.19 -40.58
C ALA A 22 23.62 -33.27 -42.10
N GLY A 23 22.68 -32.77 -42.90
CA GLY A 23 22.82 -32.62 -44.36
C GLY A 23 21.89 -31.55 -44.93
N CYS A 24 22.40 -30.73 -45.85
CA CYS A 24 21.65 -29.67 -46.52
C CYS A 24 21.37 -29.99 -48.00
N GLY A 25 20.33 -29.37 -48.55
CA GLY A 25 19.98 -29.41 -49.98
C GLY A 25 18.87 -30.43 -50.33
N GLY A 26 18.13 -30.25 -51.43
CA GLY A 26 18.11 -29.06 -52.31
C GLY A 26 17.50 -29.31 -53.69
N GLY A 27 16.44 -28.57 -54.03
CA GLY A 27 15.86 -28.50 -55.38
C GLY A 27 14.95 -29.66 -55.81
N GLY A 28 14.28 -29.48 -56.95
CA GLY A 28 13.47 -30.51 -57.63
C GLY A 28 11.95 -30.27 -57.58
N SER A 29 11.39 -29.70 -58.66
CA SER A 29 9.93 -29.53 -58.81
C SER A 29 9.29 -30.71 -59.55
N SER A 30 8.15 -31.20 -59.06
CA SER A 30 7.18 -31.95 -59.88
C SER A 30 5.77 -31.79 -59.32
N SER A 31 4.82 -31.36 -60.15
CA SER A 31 3.43 -31.10 -59.75
C SER A 31 2.55 -32.34 -59.83
N GLN A 32 1.82 -32.65 -58.75
CA GLN A 32 0.58 -33.44 -58.81
C GLN A 32 -0.40 -32.93 -57.74
N GLY A 33 -1.68 -32.83 -58.10
CA GLY A 33 -2.67 -32.09 -57.31
C GLY A 33 -3.23 -32.90 -56.13
N THR A 34 -3.12 -32.34 -54.92
CA THR A 34 -3.83 -32.82 -53.73
C THR A 34 -5.18 -32.13 -53.59
N THR A 35 -6.25 -32.91 -53.54
CA THR A 35 -7.62 -32.42 -53.28
C THR A 35 -7.73 -31.83 -51.88
N SER A 36 -8.27 -30.61 -51.77
CA SER A 36 -8.56 -29.95 -50.50
C SER A 36 -9.57 -30.76 -49.67
N ASN A 37 -9.21 -31.10 -48.43
CA ASN A 37 -10.14 -31.73 -47.49
C ASN A 37 -10.08 -31.03 -46.11
N SER A 38 -11.22 -30.43 -45.76
CA SER A 38 -11.73 -30.04 -44.43
C SER A 38 -10.73 -29.71 -43.30
N ALA A 39 -10.77 -28.45 -42.86
CA ALA A 39 -10.08 -28.00 -41.65
C ALA A 39 -10.57 -28.74 -40.39
N SER A 40 -9.63 -29.16 -39.54
CA SER A 40 -9.91 -29.68 -38.20
C SER A 40 -10.43 -28.57 -37.29
N SER A 41 -11.74 -28.52 -37.07
CA SER A 41 -12.45 -27.41 -36.41
C SER A 41 -12.40 -27.46 -34.87
N THR A 42 -11.22 -27.68 -34.28
CA THR A 42 -11.01 -27.74 -32.82
C THR A 42 -11.05 -26.37 -32.12
N THR A 43 -11.14 -25.28 -32.88
CA THR A 43 -11.14 -23.89 -32.39
C THR A 43 -12.33 -23.09 -32.88
N GLY A 44 -12.73 -22.08 -32.10
CA GLY A 44 -13.59 -20.98 -32.51
C GLY A 44 -12.92 -19.62 -32.27
N SER A 45 -13.73 -18.57 -32.15
CA SER A 45 -13.30 -17.21 -31.81
C SER A 45 -14.20 -16.63 -30.73
N ILE A 46 -13.72 -15.60 -30.02
CA ILE A 46 -14.53 -14.82 -29.06
C ILE A 46 -14.50 -13.36 -29.47
N ALA A 47 -15.68 -12.76 -29.64
CA ALA A 47 -15.89 -11.33 -29.80
C ALA A 47 -16.30 -10.71 -28.45
N VAL A 48 -15.65 -9.62 -28.05
CA VAL A 48 -15.91 -8.90 -26.79
C VAL A 48 -16.14 -7.43 -27.11
N VAL A 49 -17.23 -6.87 -26.59
CA VAL A 49 -17.50 -5.42 -26.66
C VAL A 49 -16.79 -4.73 -25.50
N LEU A 50 -16.03 -3.68 -25.79
CA LEU A 50 -15.37 -2.85 -24.78
C LEU A 50 -16.28 -1.70 -24.35
N ASP A 51 -16.35 -1.48 -23.04
CA ASP A 51 -17.03 -0.35 -22.41
C ASP A 51 -16.03 0.39 -21.52
N TRP A 52 -15.68 1.63 -21.90
CA TRP A 52 -14.68 2.43 -21.21
C TRP A 52 -15.39 3.45 -20.33
N ASN A 53 -15.49 3.14 -19.02
CA ASN A 53 -16.28 3.80 -17.97
C ASN A 53 -16.08 5.33 -17.80
N ALA A 54 -15.20 5.96 -18.58
CA ALA A 54 -14.76 7.35 -18.44
C ALA A 54 -15.26 8.32 -19.54
N ILE A 55 -15.89 7.85 -20.62
CA ILE A 55 -16.27 8.71 -21.77
C ILE A 55 -17.74 8.51 -22.14
N SER A 56 -18.52 9.61 -22.10
CA SER A 56 -19.94 9.61 -22.46
C SER A 56 -20.14 9.32 -23.96
N VAL A 57 -21.05 8.38 -24.26
CA VAL A 57 -21.00 7.60 -25.50
C VAL A 57 -21.54 8.35 -26.73
N THR A 58 -20.70 9.23 -27.30
CA THR A 58 -20.90 9.84 -28.64
C THR A 58 -19.68 9.66 -29.57
N ALA A 59 -18.60 9.03 -29.10
CA ALA A 59 -17.40 8.76 -29.88
C ALA A 59 -17.68 7.72 -30.99
N LYS A 60 -17.41 8.09 -32.26
CA LYS A 60 -17.65 7.23 -33.43
C LYS A 60 -16.64 6.09 -33.64
N SER A 61 -15.62 5.96 -32.79
CA SER A 61 -14.61 4.89 -32.84
C SER A 61 -13.97 4.70 -31.47
N VAL A 62 -13.45 3.50 -31.18
CA VAL A 62 -12.77 3.24 -29.89
C VAL A 62 -11.39 3.88 -29.80
N ALA A 63 -10.72 4.18 -30.92
CA ALA A 63 -9.57 5.07 -30.93
C ALA A 63 -9.85 6.47 -30.30
N ALA A 64 -11.12 6.91 -30.31
CA ALA A 64 -11.58 8.15 -29.67
C ALA A 64 -12.32 7.94 -28.33
N ALA A 65 -12.42 6.70 -27.84
CA ALA A 65 -13.00 6.33 -26.54
C ALA A 65 -11.99 5.64 -25.60
N LEU A 66 -10.75 5.47 -26.05
CA LEU A 66 -9.66 4.93 -25.27
C LEU A 66 -9.09 5.99 -24.29
N PRO A 67 -8.84 5.63 -23.02
CA PRO A 67 -8.11 6.47 -22.09
C PRO A 67 -6.72 6.85 -22.62
N SER A 68 -6.26 8.05 -22.29
CA SER A 68 -4.96 8.56 -22.71
C SER A 68 -3.82 7.68 -22.19
N GLY A 69 -2.82 7.46 -23.06
CA GLY A 69 -1.65 6.62 -22.75
C GLY A 69 -1.80 5.13 -23.07
N VAL A 70 -3.01 4.60 -23.30
CA VAL A 70 -3.19 3.20 -23.73
C VAL A 70 -2.72 3.04 -25.18
N THR A 71 -1.72 2.19 -25.43
CA THR A 71 -1.15 1.92 -26.76
C THR A 71 -1.50 0.54 -27.31
N THR A 72 -1.74 -0.44 -26.43
CA THR A 72 -2.00 -1.84 -26.79
C THR A 72 -3.11 -2.40 -25.92
N LEU A 73 -4.04 -3.13 -26.52
CA LEU A 73 -5.02 -3.95 -25.80
C LEU A 73 -4.61 -5.42 -25.90
N ARG A 74 -4.37 -6.06 -24.76
CA ARG A 74 -3.98 -7.47 -24.64
C ARG A 74 -5.17 -8.30 -24.16
N VAL A 75 -5.62 -9.24 -24.98
CA VAL A 75 -6.69 -10.18 -24.65
C VAL A 75 -6.08 -11.53 -24.27
N ILE A 76 -6.46 -12.05 -23.11
CA ILE A 76 -6.02 -13.34 -22.57
C ILE A 76 -7.26 -14.23 -22.38
N VAL A 77 -7.21 -15.47 -22.86
CA VAL A 77 -8.26 -16.46 -22.66
C VAL A 77 -7.71 -17.68 -21.93
N SER A 78 -8.37 -18.10 -20.86
CA SER A 78 -7.97 -19.23 -20.02
C SER A 78 -9.16 -20.06 -19.54
N ALA A 79 -8.90 -21.32 -19.20
CA ALA A 79 -9.84 -22.24 -18.53
C ALA A 79 -9.05 -23.39 -17.88
N THR A 80 -9.69 -24.19 -17.04
CA THR A 80 -9.06 -25.30 -16.31
C THR A 80 -8.70 -26.51 -17.19
N ASP A 81 -9.31 -26.64 -18.37
CA ASP A 81 -9.01 -27.63 -19.42
C ASP A 81 -8.02 -27.11 -20.48
N MET A 82 -7.59 -25.84 -20.40
CA MET A 82 -6.58 -25.28 -21.29
C MET A 82 -5.18 -25.45 -20.67
N ALA A 83 -4.30 -26.19 -21.35
CA ALA A 83 -2.94 -26.45 -20.88
C ALA A 83 -2.08 -25.17 -20.72
N MET A 84 -2.36 -24.14 -21.52
CA MET A 84 -1.82 -22.79 -21.42
C MET A 84 -2.90 -21.77 -21.81
N PRO A 85 -2.93 -20.56 -21.22
CA PRO A 85 -3.74 -19.46 -21.73
C PRO A 85 -3.32 -19.06 -23.15
N ILE A 86 -4.29 -18.58 -23.94
CA ILE A 86 -4.02 -17.93 -25.24
C ILE A 86 -3.97 -16.42 -25.02
N GLN A 87 -3.01 -15.75 -25.64
CA GLN A 87 -2.86 -14.30 -25.59
C GLN A 87 -2.78 -13.72 -27.00
N GLN A 88 -3.50 -12.63 -27.25
CA GLN A 88 -3.40 -11.84 -28.48
C GLN A 88 -3.35 -10.35 -28.15
N ASP A 89 -2.38 -9.65 -28.72
CA ASP A 89 -2.17 -8.20 -28.54
C ASP A 89 -2.68 -7.43 -29.77
N PHE A 90 -3.34 -6.30 -29.51
CA PHE A 90 -3.95 -5.43 -30.51
C PHE A 90 -3.47 -4.00 -30.28
N GLY A 91 -2.58 -3.48 -31.14
CA GLY A 91 -2.18 -2.07 -31.09
C GLY A 91 -3.37 -1.16 -31.38
N VAL A 92 -3.59 -0.10 -30.60
CA VAL A 92 -4.86 0.66 -30.60
C VAL A 92 -5.21 1.29 -31.94
N SER A 93 -4.23 1.60 -32.79
CA SER A 93 -4.42 2.09 -34.16
C SER A 93 -5.09 1.07 -35.11
N SER A 94 -5.12 -0.22 -34.75
CA SER A 94 -5.84 -1.26 -35.51
C SER A 94 -7.31 -1.41 -35.10
N ILE A 95 -7.75 -0.74 -34.03
CA ILE A 95 -9.02 -1.02 -33.34
C ILE A 95 -10.12 -0.08 -33.85
N VAL A 96 -10.67 -0.43 -35.01
CA VAL A 96 -11.67 0.36 -35.74
C VAL A 96 -13.10 0.31 -35.15
N SER A 97 -13.37 -0.55 -34.17
CA SER A 97 -14.67 -0.69 -33.52
C SER A 97 -14.53 -0.97 -32.02
N ASN A 98 -15.63 -0.92 -31.27
CA ASN A 98 -15.63 -1.35 -29.87
C ASN A 98 -15.61 -2.88 -29.67
N THR A 99 -15.60 -3.68 -30.74
CA THR A 99 -15.52 -5.14 -30.65
C THR A 99 -14.12 -5.62 -30.99
N ILE A 100 -13.45 -6.27 -30.04
CA ILE A 100 -12.23 -7.07 -30.31
C ILE A 100 -12.64 -8.52 -30.54
N THR A 101 -12.06 -9.17 -31.54
CA THR A 101 -12.21 -10.62 -31.75
C THR A 101 -10.86 -11.32 -31.58
N ILE A 102 -10.75 -12.19 -30.58
CA ILE A 102 -9.63 -13.14 -30.44
C ILE A 102 -9.98 -14.46 -31.13
N THR A 103 -9.03 -15.02 -31.87
CA THR A 103 -9.25 -16.20 -32.73
C THR A 103 -8.43 -17.40 -32.27
N GLY A 104 -8.73 -18.60 -32.80
CA GLY A 104 -7.98 -19.82 -32.47
C GLY A 104 -8.25 -20.36 -31.06
N VAL A 105 -9.33 -19.93 -30.40
CA VAL A 105 -9.66 -20.33 -29.02
C VAL A 105 -10.20 -21.77 -29.02
N PRO A 106 -9.66 -22.69 -28.20
CA PRO A 106 -10.17 -24.06 -28.07
C PRO A 106 -11.65 -24.10 -27.70
N VAL A 107 -12.39 -24.95 -28.42
CA VAL A 107 -13.80 -25.27 -28.14
C VAL A 107 -13.97 -25.74 -26.69
N GLY A 108 -15.07 -25.34 -26.05
CA GLY A 108 -15.38 -25.69 -24.67
C GLY A 108 -16.16 -24.61 -23.92
N THR A 109 -16.55 -24.91 -22.70
CA THR A 109 -17.27 -23.99 -21.78
C THR A 109 -16.28 -23.35 -20.78
N GLY A 110 -16.76 -22.48 -19.88
CA GLY A 110 -15.95 -22.01 -18.75
C GLY A 110 -14.77 -21.12 -19.12
N ARG A 111 -14.70 -20.59 -20.35
CA ARG A 111 -13.59 -19.75 -20.82
C ARG A 111 -13.67 -18.38 -20.14
N THR A 112 -12.64 -18.03 -19.38
CA THR A 112 -12.43 -16.68 -18.84
C THR A 112 -11.70 -15.84 -19.88
N VAL A 113 -12.14 -14.60 -20.07
CA VAL A 113 -11.58 -13.64 -21.03
C VAL A 113 -11.20 -12.37 -20.30
N THR A 114 -9.90 -12.16 -20.10
CA THR A 114 -9.34 -10.95 -19.48
C THR A 114 -8.80 -10.02 -20.55
N ILE A 115 -9.15 -8.74 -20.48
CA ILE A 115 -8.66 -7.70 -21.38
C ILE A 115 -7.85 -6.70 -20.55
N LYS A 116 -6.67 -6.33 -21.05
CA LYS A 116 -5.72 -5.42 -20.41
C LYS A 116 -5.41 -4.26 -21.35
N GLY A 117 -5.55 -3.02 -20.87
CA GLY A 117 -4.99 -1.85 -21.53
C GLY A 117 -3.56 -1.62 -21.07
N LEU A 118 -2.62 -1.55 -22.01
CA LEU A 118 -1.20 -1.39 -21.76
C LEU A 118 -0.69 -0.03 -22.26
N ASP A 119 0.23 0.59 -21.53
CA ASP A 119 0.91 1.83 -21.94
C ASP A 119 2.01 1.58 -23.02
N ALA A 120 2.82 2.59 -23.32
CA ALA A 120 3.93 2.47 -24.29
C ALA A 120 5.11 1.62 -23.79
N SER A 121 5.21 1.41 -22.47
CA SER A 121 6.23 0.59 -21.81
C SER A 121 5.76 -0.85 -21.57
N GLY A 122 4.49 -1.15 -21.85
CA GLY A 122 3.84 -2.43 -21.60
C GLY A 122 3.19 -2.58 -20.22
N ASN A 123 3.14 -1.51 -19.41
CA ASN A 123 2.50 -1.51 -18.09
C ASN A 123 0.98 -1.56 -18.23
N GLU A 124 0.33 -2.39 -17.42
CA GLU A 124 -1.13 -2.50 -17.40
C GLU A 124 -1.76 -1.31 -16.66
N THR A 125 -2.46 -0.44 -17.41
CA THR A 125 -3.16 0.75 -16.89
C THR A 125 -4.67 0.54 -16.76
N HIS A 126 -5.23 -0.46 -17.45
CA HIS A 126 -6.67 -0.75 -17.46
C HIS A 126 -6.92 -2.26 -17.48
N GLN A 127 -7.99 -2.72 -16.86
CA GLN A 127 -8.37 -4.13 -16.88
C GLN A 127 -9.90 -4.32 -16.89
N GLY A 128 -10.35 -5.33 -17.61
CA GLY A 128 -11.71 -5.86 -17.58
C GLY A 128 -11.69 -7.38 -17.73
N THR A 129 -12.77 -8.08 -17.35
CA THR A 129 -12.87 -9.55 -17.50
C THR A 129 -14.32 -10.00 -17.69
N CYS A 130 -14.52 -10.97 -18.60
CA CYS A 130 -15.75 -11.76 -18.72
C CYS A 130 -15.46 -13.22 -18.31
N LEU A 131 -16.47 -13.89 -17.74
CA LEU A 131 -16.37 -15.26 -17.22
C LEU A 131 -17.31 -16.21 -17.99
N SER A 132 -17.01 -17.51 -17.93
CA SER A 132 -17.91 -18.59 -18.38
C SER A 132 -18.29 -18.58 -19.86
N VAL A 133 -17.48 -17.95 -20.73
CA VAL A 133 -17.73 -17.93 -22.18
C VAL A 133 -17.65 -19.35 -22.76
N THR A 134 -18.52 -19.64 -23.74
CA THR A 134 -18.61 -20.96 -24.39
C THR A 134 -18.26 -20.86 -25.87
N VAL A 135 -17.16 -21.50 -26.29
CA VAL A 135 -16.63 -21.44 -27.64
C VAL A 135 -17.05 -22.66 -28.45
N GLN A 136 -17.54 -22.43 -29.67
CA GLN A 136 -17.99 -23.47 -30.60
C GLN A 136 -17.12 -23.52 -31.86
N ALA A 137 -16.96 -24.73 -32.40
CA ALA A 137 -16.15 -25.03 -33.57
C ALA A 137 -16.50 -24.12 -34.76
N GLY A 138 -15.51 -23.38 -35.28
CA GLY A 138 -15.65 -22.51 -36.45
C GLY A 138 -16.61 -21.32 -36.28
N LYS A 139 -17.05 -21.00 -35.06
CA LYS A 139 -17.94 -19.86 -34.78
C LYS A 139 -17.26 -18.78 -33.95
N THR A 140 -17.77 -17.56 -34.05
CA THR A 140 -17.45 -16.46 -33.12
C THR A 140 -18.53 -16.38 -32.05
N THR A 141 -18.17 -16.64 -30.79
CA THR A 141 -19.04 -16.42 -29.63
C THR A 141 -18.97 -14.96 -29.20
N ALA A 142 -20.11 -14.31 -28.98
CA ALA A 142 -20.15 -13.02 -28.29
C ALA A 142 -20.02 -13.25 -26.76
N ALA A 143 -19.00 -12.65 -26.13
CA ALA A 143 -18.82 -12.66 -24.69
C ALA A 143 -19.62 -11.55 -23.97
N GLY A 144 -20.39 -10.74 -24.71
CA GLY A 144 -21.05 -9.55 -24.20
C GLY A 144 -20.09 -8.37 -24.02
N THR A 145 -20.46 -7.47 -23.11
CA THR A 145 -19.70 -6.26 -22.80
C THR A 145 -18.74 -6.51 -21.63
N VAL A 146 -17.48 -6.12 -21.80
CA VAL A 146 -16.48 -6.02 -20.74
C VAL A 146 -16.24 -4.55 -20.43
N THR A 147 -16.67 -4.14 -19.25
CA THR A 147 -16.31 -2.84 -18.67
C THR A 147 -14.82 -2.83 -18.34
N MET A 148 -14.10 -1.93 -18.99
CA MET A 148 -12.69 -1.66 -18.81
C MET A 148 -12.53 -0.58 -17.75
N ASN A 149 -12.21 -1.01 -16.53
CA ASN A 149 -11.88 -0.08 -15.45
C ASN A 149 -10.43 0.39 -15.60
N SER A 150 -10.13 1.58 -15.10
CA SER A 150 -8.75 1.92 -14.76
C SER A 150 -8.26 0.87 -13.77
N LYS A 151 -7.14 0.24 -14.09
CA LYS A 151 -6.37 -0.49 -13.09
C LYS A 151 -5.69 0.61 -12.31
N GLY A 152 -6.19 0.88 -11.10
CA GLY A 152 -5.52 1.76 -10.14
C GLY A 152 -4.03 1.40 -10.14
N VAL A 153 -3.17 2.41 -10.31
CA VAL A 153 -1.72 2.20 -10.47
C VAL A 153 -1.26 1.47 -9.21
N SER A 154 -0.95 0.18 -9.37
CA SER A 154 -0.90 -0.75 -8.23
C SER A 154 0.23 -0.33 -7.32
N MET A 155 -0.14 0.26 -6.18
CA MET A 155 0.75 0.98 -5.28
C MET A 155 1.78 0.01 -4.71
N ASN A 156 3.01 0.13 -5.23
CA ASN A 156 4.10 -0.80 -5.00
C ASN A 156 5.36 -0.09 -4.50
N MET A 157 6.38 -0.87 -4.15
CA MET A 157 7.64 -0.33 -3.63
C MET A 157 8.39 0.55 -4.63
N GLU A 158 8.33 0.28 -5.94
CA GLU A 158 9.00 1.10 -6.96
C GLU A 158 8.40 2.52 -7.01
N GLN A 159 7.07 2.62 -6.99
CA GLN A 159 6.35 3.89 -7.01
C GLN A 159 6.55 4.66 -5.70
N THR A 160 6.44 3.99 -4.55
CA THR A 160 6.72 4.56 -3.22
C THR A 160 8.15 5.12 -3.12
N LEU A 161 9.15 4.43 -3.69
CA LEU A 161 10.55 4.87 -3.66
C LEU A 161 10.92 5.87 -4.76
N SER A 162 10.01 6.14 -5.71
CA SER A 162 10.29 7.05 -6.82
C SER A 162 10.64 8.46 -6.34
N ASP A 163 11.61 9.08 -7.01
CA ASP A 163 12.03 10.47 -6.71
C ASP A 163 10.85 11.45 -6.79
N GLY A 164 9.81 11.15 -7.58
CA GLY A 164 8.57 11.92 -7.65
C GLY A 164 7.77 11.87 -6.36
N ALA A 165 7.36 10.66 -5.92
CA ALA A 165 6.58 10.46 -4.70
C ALA A 165 7.33 10.97 -3.46
N GLN A 166 8.60 10.60 -3.33
CA GLN A 166 9.45 11.01 -2.21
C GLN A 166 9.61 12.54 -2.13
N ARG A 167 9.87 13.22 -3.25
CA ARG A 167 9.95 14.69 -3.30
C ARG A 167 8.65 15.35 -2.85
N THR A 168 7.51 14.94 -3.38
CA THR A 168 6.23 15.56 -3.02
C THR A 168 5.84 15.30 -1.58
N THR A 169 6.10 14.10 -1.04
CA THR A 169 5.72 13.77 0.34
C THR A 169 6.59 14.49 1.38
N ILE A 170 7.91 14.57 1.18
CA ILE A 170 8.78 15.37 2.05
C ILE A 170 8.38 16.85 1.98
N ALA A 171 8.08 17.37 0.79
CA ALA A 171 7.63 18.75 0.62
C ALA A 171 6.22 19.02 1.18
N PHE A 172 5.32 18.04 1.22
CA PHE A 172 4.02 18.13 1.89
C PHE A 172 4.17 18.15 3.42
N SER A 173 5.06 17.33 3.97
CA SER A 173 5.47 17.43 5.38
C SER A 173 6.12 18.78 5.69
N ALA A 174 6.94 19.33 4.79
CA ALA A 174 7.47 20.69 4.92
C ALA A 174 6.36 21.76 4.91
N LEU A 175 5.34 21.63 4.04
CA LEU A 175 4.19 22.53 3.98
C LEU A 175 3.43 22.53 5.31
N ALA A 176 3.20 21.35 5.88
CA ALA A 176 2.58 21.21 7.19
C ALA A 176 3.42 21.81 8.32
N MET A 177 4.75 21.70 8.24
CA MET A 177 5.65 22.29 9.22
C MET A 177 5.63 23.83 9.16
N VAL A 178 5.82 24.43 7.97
CA VAL A 178 5.94 25.90 7.82
C VAL A 178 4.63 26.66 7.97
N THR A 179 3.49 25.99 7.82
CA THR A 179 2.14 26.57 7.98
C THR A 179 1.41 26.12 9.24
N GLY A 180 1.95 25.13 9.96
CA GLY A 180 1.38 24.59 11.19
C GLY A 180 2.13 25.04 12.44
N ASN A 181 1.68 24.52 13.58
CA ASN A 181 2.30 24.70 14.89
C ASN A 181 2.50 23.33 15.57
N ILE A 182 3.04 23.32 16.80
CA ILE A 182 3.28 22.07 17.55
C ILE A 182 2.00 21.28 17.87
N GLY A 183 0.84 21.93 18.01
CA GLY A 183 -0.46 21.26 18.13
C GLY A 183 -0.79 20.43 16.88
N ALA A 184 -0.74 21.07 15.71
CA ALA A 184 -0.90 20.39 14.42
C ALA A 184 0.19 19.32 14.13
N GLN A 185 1.41 19.48 14.65
CA GLN A 185 2.46 18.44 14.56
C GLN A 185 2.14 17.22 15.42
N SER A 186 1.58 17.43 16.62
CA SER A 186 1.35 16.36 17.59
C SER A 186 0.36 15.30 17.11
N PHE A 187 -0.67 15.73 16.37
CA PHE A 187 -1.66 14.86 15.76
C PHE A 187 -1.04 13.75 14.91
N PHE A 188 -1.50 12.53 15.14
CA PHE A 188 -1.02 11.33 14.46
C PHE A 188 -2.17 10.30 14.38
N PRO A 189 -2.57 9.81 13.20
CA PRO A 189 -3.73 8.92 13.11
C PRO A 189 -3.52 7.64 13.92
N PRO A 190 -4.54 7.13 14.61
CA PRO A 190 -4.45 5.84 15.30
C PRO A 190 -4.16 4.71 14.30
N GLY A 191 -3.51 3.65 14.78
CA GLY A 191 -3.13 2.50 13.96
C GLY A 191 -1.92 2.70 13.03
N LYS A 192 -1.25 3.86 13.07
CA LYS A 192 -0.01 4.13 12.31
C LYS A 192 1.29 3.57 12.93
N VAL A 193 1.18 2.86 14.05
CA VAL A 193 2.29 2.15 14.74
C VAL A 193 2.17 0.66 14.46
N ALA A 194 3.32 0.00 14.25
CA ALA A 194 3.50 -1.43 14.01
C ALA A 194 2.91 -1.98 12.68
N ASP A 195 2.85 -1.14 11.65
CA ASP A 195 2.49 -1.52 10.28
C ASP A 195 3.59 -2.43 9.65
N TYR A 196 3.53 -3.74 9.89
CA TYR A 196 4.31 -4.79 9.21
C TYR A 196 3.40 -5.94 8.74
N THR A 197 2.12 -5.61 8.53
CA THR A 197 0.99 -6.53 8.34
C THR A 197 0.43 -6.47 6.91
N GLY A 198 0.79 -5.42 6.17
CA GLY A 198 0.30 -5.17 4.82
C GLY A 198 -1.04 -4.43 4.77
N PHE A 199 -1.56 -3.91 5.88
CA PHE A 199 -2.80 -3.12 5.86
C PHE A 199 -2.66 -1.86 4.97
N GLN A 200 -1.51 -1.19 5.03
CA GLN A 200 -1.22 -0.04 4.18
C GLN A 200 -1.21 -0.41 2.68
N TYR A 201 -0.75 -1.61 2.32
CA TYR A 201 -0.79 -2.12 0.94
C TYR A 201 -2.20 -2.52 0.50
N LEU A 202 -2.95 -3.24 1.36
CA LEU A 202 -4.35 -3.63 1.13
C LEU A 202 -5.24 -2.41 0.86
N ARG A 203 -5.00 -1.32 1.60
CA ARG A 203 -5.72 -0.07 1.47
C ARG A 203 -5.40 0.65 0.15
N ASP A 204 -4.11 0.87 -0.13
CA ASP A 204 -3.68 1.64 -1.31
C ASP A 204 -3.80 0.84 -2.63
N ASN A 205 -4.20 -0.44 -2.57
CA ASN A 205 -4.50 -1.29 -3.72
C ASN A 205 -5.96 -1.82 -3.73
N ASP A 206 -6.89 -1.20 -2.99
CA ASP A 206 -8.30 -1.60 -3.01
C ASP A 206 -8.91 -1.50 -4.43
N PRO A 207 -9.35 -2.61 -5.06
CA PRO A 207 -9.89 -2.60 -6.43
C PRO A 207 -11.15 -1.75 -6.64
N ASP A 208 -11.76 -1.26 -5.57
CA ASP A 208 -12.98 -0.47 -5.57
C ASP A 208 -12.74 1.04 -5.38
N ASN A 209 -11.47 1.46 -5.21
CA ASN A 209 -11.00 2.81 -4.88
C ASN A 209 -11.61 3.39 -3.59
N MET A 210 -11.88 2.54 -2.61
CA MET A 210 -12.45 2.89 -1.30
C MET A 210 -11.39 2.92 -0.18
N GLY A 211 -10.12 2.63 -0.47
CA GLY A 211 -9.04 2.56 0.52
C GLY A 211 -8.89 3.83 1.38
N HIS A 212 -9.00 5.01 0.77
CA HIS A 212 -8.87 6.29 1.47
C HIS A 212 -10.21 6.84 2.02
N ASN A 213 -11.24 5.98 2.09
CA ASN A 213 -12.49 6.27 2.79
C ASN A 213 -12.36 5.97 4.29
N THR A 214 -12.94 6.80 5.16
CA THR A 214 -12.89 6.63 6.62
C THR A 214 -13.49 5.32 7.10
N SER A 215 -14.47 4.77 6.38
CA SER A 215 -15.11 3.50 6.72
C SER A 215 -14.28 2.27 6.30
N PHE A 216 -13.18 2.41 5.53
CA PHE A 216 -12.41 1.28 4.98
C PHE A 216 -11.90 0.30 6.06
N LEU A 217 -11.22 0.82 7.08
CA LEU A 217 -10.75 0.01 8.22
C LEU A 217 -11.93 -0.66 8.94
N THR A 218 -13.03 0.08 9.15
CA THR A 218 -14.24 -0.43 9.81
C THR A 218 -14.77 -1.67 9.10
N ARG A 219 -14.98 -1.62 7.78
CA ARG A 219 -15.49 -2.77 7.00
C ARG A 219 -14.62 -4.03 7.08
N VAL A 220 -13.30 -3.88 7.09
CA VAL A 220 -12.37 -5.01 7.25
C VAL A 220 -12.44 -5.55 8.68
N ALA A 221 -12.29 -4.65 9.67
CA ALA A 221 -12.24 -4.99 11.08
C ALA A 221 -13.54 -5.64 11.57
N GLU A 222 -14.70 -5.10 11.21
CA GLU A 222 -16.01 -5.63 11.60
C GLU A 222 -16.28 -7.01 10.99
N ASN A 223 -15.90 -7.25 9.73
CA ASN A 223 -15.97 -8.59 9.12
C ASN A 223 -15.10 -9.60 9.89
N VAL A 224 -13.90 -9.21 10.34
CA VAL A 224 -13.03 -10.05 11.16
C VAL A 224 -13.63 -10.30 12.55
N ILE A 225 -14.04 -9.24 13.25
CA ILE A 225 -14.63 -9.32 14.60
C ILE A 225 -15.90 -10.17 14.60
N TYR A 226 -16.70 -10.13 13.54
CA TYR A 226 -17.84 -11.02 13.33
C TYR A 226 -17.42 -12.49 13.28
N VAL A 227 -16.45 -12.82 12.42
CA VAL A 227 -15.98 -14.18 12.14
C VAL A 227 -15.26 -14.84 13.32
N LEU A 228 -14.48 -14.09 14.11
CA LEU A 228 -13.76 -14.64 15.26
C LEU A 228 -14.72 -15.15 16.34
N ASN A 229 -14.38 -16.28 16.97
CA ASN A 229 -15.08 -16.76 18.16
C ASN A 229 -14.64 -15.97 19.42
N ASP A 230 -15.35 -16.13 20.53
CA ASP A 230 -15.12 -15.33 21.74
C ASP A 230 -13.72 -15.53 22.33
N SER A 231 -13.13 -16.72 22.21
CA SER A 231 -11.76 -16.98 22.66
C SER A 231 -10.72 -16.25 21.79
N GLN A 232 -10.93 -16.23 20.47
CA GLN A 232 -10.09 -15.48 19.53
C GLN A 232 -10.23 -13.96 19.74
N PHE A 233 -11.46 -13.46 19.89
CA PHE A 233 -11.72 -12.04 20.15
C PHE A 233 -11.14 -11.59 21.51
N ALA A 234 -11.24 -12.41 22.56
CA ALA A 234 -10.65 -12.13 23.86
C ALA A 234 -9.13 -11.95 23.79
N LYS A 235 -8.43 -12.65 22.88
CA LYS A 235 -6.98 -12.45 22.66
C LYS A 235 -6.66 -11.08 22.06
N LEU A 236 -7.47 -10.60 21.11
CA LEU A 236 -7.34 -9.23 20.57
C LEU A 236 -7.58 -8.20 21.68
N SER A 237 -8.63 -8.38 22.50
CA SER A 237 -8.94 -7.49 23.63
C SER A 237 -7.83 -7.47 24.70
N ALA A 238 -7.24 -8.62 25.00
CA ALA A 238 -6.15 -8.74 25.96
C ALA A 238 -4.90 -8.00 25.50
N LEU A 239 -4.45 -8.19 24.24
CA LEU A 239 -3.32 -7.44 23.69
C LEU A 239 -3.65 -5.95 23.58
N ALA A 240 -4.89 -5.59 23.23
CA ALA A 240 -5.31 -4.20 23.08
C ALA A 240 -5.27 -3.44 24.41
N THR A 241 -5.49 -4.12 25.54
CA THR A 241 -5.28 -3.57 26.88
C THR A 241 -3.79 -3.53 27.24
N ALA A 242 -3.06 -4.61 26.97
CA ALA A 242 -1.63 -4.70 27.31
C ALA A 242 -0.77 -3.63 26.61
N GLN A 243 -1.04 -3.34 25.33
CA GLN A 243 -0.28 -2.36 24.55
C GLN A 243 -0.70 -0.90 24.77
N GLN A 244 -1.67 -0.58 25.66
CA GLN A 244 -2.10 0.80 25.88
C GLN A 244 -0.92 1.70 26.31
N ALA A 245 -0.12 1.25 27.26
CA ALA A 245 1.03 2.00 27.76
C ALA A 245 2.10 2.22 26.67
N ASP A 246 2.46 1.17 25.90
CA ASP A 246 3.46 1.27 24.82
C ASP A 246 2.99 2.20 23.70
N ILE A 247 1.69 2.15 23.35
CA ILE A 247 1.08 3.03 22.35
C ILE A 247 1.11 4.48 22.84
N GLU A 248 0.71 4.76 24.09
CA GLU A 248 0.74 6.10 24.66
C GLU A 248 2.17 6.65 24.79
N ASP A 249 3.14 5.82 25.21
CA ASP A 249 4.57 6.20 25.35
C ASP A 249 5.20 6.53 23.98
N TYR A 250 4.96 5.71 22.94
CA TYR A 250 5.36 6.06 21.57
C TYR A 250 4.75 7.40 21.11
N GLY A 251 3.48 7.65 21.46
CA GLY A 251 2.80 8.90 21.16
C GLY A 251 3.44 10.11 21.87
N ALA A 252 3.79 9.93 23.15
CA ALA A 252 4.37 10.96 24.00
C ALA A 252 5.83 11.27 23.65
N GLN A 253 6.68 10.26 23.44
CA GLN A 253 8.10 10.43 23.14
C GLN A 253 8.38 11.17 21.81
N ARG A 254 7.39 11.30 20.91
CA ARG A 254 7.48 12.17 19.73
C ARG A 254 7.56 13.66 20.09
N PHE A 255 6.98 14.11 21.21
CA PHE A 255 6.81 15.54 21.51
C PHE A 255 8.13 16.33 21.65
N PRO A 256 9.15 15.86 22.38
CA PRO A 256 10.44 16.54 22.46
C PRO A 256 11.14 16.72 21.11
N LEU A 257 11.03 15.74 20.19
CA LEU A 257 11.53 15.87 18.81
C LEU A 257 10.72 16.89 17.99
N MET A 258 9.39 16.86 18.06
CA MET A 258 8.53 17.83 17.38
C MET A 258 8.83 19.27 17.82
N LYS A 259 9.08 19.47 19.12
CA LYS A 259 9.56 20.73 19.69
C LYS A 259 10.96 21.11 19.20
N ALA A 260 11.92 20.19 19.21
CA ALA A 260 13.27 20.47 18.71
C ALA A 260 13.26 20.94 17.24
N PHE A 261 12.49 20.27 16.37
CA PHE A 261 12.36 20.68 14.97
C PHE A 261 11.65 22.03 14.83
N ARG A 262 10.64 22.32 15.67
CA ARG A 262 9.94 23.62 15.71
C ARG A 262 10.88 24.77 16.11
N LEU A 263 11.67 24.60 17.19
CA LEU A 263 12.63 25.62 17.64
C LEU A 263 13.74 25.87 16.60
N LEU A 264 14.16 24.82 15.88
CA LEU A 264 15.12 24.96 14.76
C LEU A 264 14.53 25.78 13.59
N LEU A 265 13.28 25.53 13.22
CA LEU A 265 12.56 26.24 12.16
C LEU A 265 12.40 27.74 12.50
N GLU A 266 12.10 28.05 13.74
CA GLU A 266 11.83 29.41 14.22
C GLU A 266 13.10 30.20 14.59
N GLY A 267 14.26 29.54 14.65
CA GLY A 267 15.52 30.13 15.12
C GLY A 267 15.56 30.36 16.64
N THR A 268 14.59 29.81 17.39
CA THR A 268 14.40 29.98 18.83
C THR A 268 15.20 28.95 19.65
N LEU A 269 16.49 28.80 19.29
CA LEU A 269 17.38 27.80 19.89
C LEU A 269 17.60 28.02 21.41
N PRO A 270 17.82 26.95 22.20
CA PRO A 270 18.20 27.09 23.61
C PRO A 270 19.51 27.88 23.80
N SER A 271 19.62 28.58 24.93
CA SER A 271 20.80 29.42 25.22
C SER A 271 22.11 28.63 25.16
N GLY A 272 23.12 29.21 24.49
CA GLY A 272 24.43 28.58 24.30
C GLY A 272 24.47 27.45 23.27
N LYS A 273 23.38 27.19 22.53
CA LYS A 273 23.31 26.17 21.48
C LYS A 273 23.37 26.77 20.08
N SER A 274 23.92 25.99 19.14
CA SER A 274 24.24 26.43 17.78
C SER A 274 23.50 25.65 16.69
N SER A 275 23.23 24.36 16.93
CA SER A 275 22.72 23.45 15.91
C SER A 275 21.97 22.26 16.51
N LEU A 276 21.13 21.63 15.70
CA LEU A 276 20.54 20.32 16.02
C LEU A 276 21.67 19.27 16.11
N SER A 277 21.58 18.35 17.07
CA SER A 277 22.55 17.27 17.30
C SER A 277 22.06 15.97 16.69
N LEU A 278 22.80 15.46 15.68
CA LEU A 278 22.43 14.26 14.94
C LEU A 278 22.35 13.01 15.85
N SER A 279 23.30 12.86 16.78
CA SER A 279 23.33 11.72 17.71
C SER A 279 22.12 11.69 18.64
N ALA A 280 21.69 12.85 19.16
CA ALA A 280 20.50 12.95 20.00
C ALA A 280 19.21 12.61 19.23
N VAL A 281 19.06 13.11 18.00
CA VAL A 281 17.89 12.81 17.15
C VAL A 281 17.84 11.33 16.78
N LYS A 282 18.97 10.73 16.39
CA LYS A 282 19.06 9.28 16.13
C LYS A 282 18.74 8.46 17.38
N ALA A 283 19.29 8.81 18.55
CA ALA A 283 19.01 8.10 19.80
C ALA A 283 17.51 8.13 20.20
N SER A 284 16.82 9.26 20.01
CA SER A 284 15.39 9.37 20.31
C SER A 284 14.50 8.65 19.29
N SER A 285 14.83 8.71 17.99
CA SER A 285 14.13 7.90 16.98
C SER A 285 14.37 6.40 17.23
N ARG A 286 15.60 5.99 17.53
CA ARG A 286 15.94 4.62 17.95
C ARG A 286 15.10 4.14 19.15
N ALA A 287 14.83 5.00 20.14
CA ALA A 287 13.94 4.66 21.25
C ALA A 287 12.50 4.40 20.78
N LEU A 288 11.93 5.30 19.97
CA LEU A 288 10.60 5.14 19.37
C LEU A 288 10.47 3.84 18.57
N TYR A 289 11.44 3.50 17.71
CA TYR A 289 11.36 2.26 16.92
C TYR A 289 11.62 0.99 17.72
N LEU A 290 12.24 1.04 18.91
CA LEU A 290 12.24 -0.11 19.82
C LEU A 290 10.82 -0.39 20.34
N ILE A 291 10.02 0.65 20.60
CA ILE A 291 8.60 0.49 20.99
C ILE A 291 7.76 -0.01 19.79
N ASP A 292 7.91 0.58 18.59
CA ASP A 292 7.28 0.09 17.35
C ASP A 292 7.61 -1.39 17.08
N GLY A 293 8.87 -1.80 17.30
CA GLY A 293 9.34 -3.18 17.15
C GLY A 293 8.76 -4.15 18.18
N GLN A 294 8.65 -3.75 19.45
CA GLN A 294 7.97 -4.52 20.51
C GLN A 294 6.50 -4.74 20.16
N ILE A 295 5.78 -3.65 19.84
CA ILE A 295 4.36 -3.68 19.47
C ILE A 295 4.14 -4.60 18.24
N SER A 296 5.01 -4.49 17.23
CA SER A 296 4.98 -5.32 16.01
C SER A 296 5.18 -6.80 16.29
N TYR A 297 6.11 -7.14 17.17
CA TYR A 297 6.40 -8.53 17.53
C TYR A 297 5.21 -9.18 18.27
N ASP A 298 4.67 -8.53 19.30
CA ASP A 298 3.56 -9.11 20.08
C ASP A 298 2.27 -9.24 19.26
N ARG A 299 2.02 -8.27 18.36
CA ARG A 299 0.95 -8.36 17.35
C ARG A 299 1.15 -9.58 16.45
N ALA A 300 2.35 -9.80 15.90
CA ALA A 300 2.62 -10.95 15.03
C ALA A 300 2.50 -12.30 15.77
N VAL A 301 2.87 -12.37 17.06
CA VAL A 301 2.65 -13.56 17.91
C VAL A 301 1.15 -13.81 18.09
N LEU A 302 0.36 -12.78 18.45
CA LEU A 302 -1.10 -12.86 18.55
C LEU A 302 -1.72 -13.34 17.23
N TYR A 303 -1.35 -12.72 16.11
CA TYR A 303 -1.95 -13.03 14.81
C TYR A 303 -1.59 -14.44 14.35
N ALA A 304 -0.37 -14.91 14.59
CA ALA A 304 -0.01 -16.29 14.31
C ALA A 304 -0.84 -17.29 15.13
N GLU A 305 -1.07 -17.01 16.42
CA GLU A 305 -1.93 -17.85 17.25
C GLU A 305 -3.39 -17.84 16.78
N VAL A 306 -3.95 -16.67 16.50
CA VAL A 306 -5.35 -16.53 16.04
C VAL A 306 -5.54 -17.20 14.67
N LEU A 307 -4.67 -16.94 13.69
CA LEU A 307 -4.76 -17.54 12.34
C LEU A 307 -4.62 -19.07 12.37
N ASN A 308 -3.73 -19.62 13.20
CA ASN A 308 -3.59 -21.06 13.36
C ASN A 308 -4.78 -21.70 14.11
N SER A 309 -5.50 -20.93 14.92
CA SER A 309 -6.73 -21.39 15.59
C SER A 309 -8.01 -21.34 14.73
N LEU A 310 -7.96 -20.77 13.51
CA LEU A 310 -9.16 -20.59 12.69
C LEU A 310 -9.77 -21.92 12.24
N THR A 311 -11.09 -22.04 12.35
CA THR A 311 -11.84 -23.15 11.74
C THR A 311 -11.84 -23.02 10.22
N ASP A 312 -12.21 -24.10 9.51
CA ASP A 312 -12.26 -24.08 8.05
C ASP A 312 -13.40 -23.19 7.52
N SER A 313 -14.48 -22.99 8.29
CA SER A 313 -15.51 -21.99 7.98
C SER A 313 -15.00 -20.55 8.12
N GLN A 314 -14.19 -20.25 9.15
CA GLN A 314 -13.58 -18.94 9.32
C GLN A 314 -12.54 -18.65 8.21
N LYS A 315 -11.70 -19.65 7.88
CA LYS A 315 -10.76 -19.58 6.75
C LYS A 315 -11.48 -19.37 5.41
N ALA A 316 -12.61 -20.06 5.19
CA ALA A 316 -13.41 -19.88 3.97
C ALA A 316 -14.00 -18.47 3.86
N TYR A 317 -14.43 -17.86 4.97
CA TYR A 317 -14.92 -16.47 4.98
C TYR A 317 -13.80 -15.48 4.60
N PHE A 318 -12.62 -15.59 5.21
CA PHE A 318 -11.49 -14.72 4.86
C PHE A 318 -11.01 -14.96 3.41
N ALA A 319 -11.00 -16.21 2.94
CA ALA A 319 -10.70 -16.54 1.55
C ALA A 319 -11.73 -15.96 0.56
N ALA A 320 -13.00 -15.82 0.97
CA ALA A 320 -14.04 -15.17 0.17
C ALA A 320 -13.88 -13.64 0.07
N MET A 321 -13.14 -13.01 0.98
CA MET A 321 -12.78 -11.58 0.91
C MET A 321 -11.43 -11.33 0.21
N LYS A 322 -10.48 -12.26 0.32
CA LYS A 322 -9.09 -12.13 -0.19
C LYS A 322 -9.05 -11.82 -1.69
N GLY A 323 -8.29 -10.80 -2.06
CA GLY A 323 -8.09 -10.39 -3.46
C GLY A 323 -9.29 -9.68 -4.11
N LYS A 324 -10.28 -9.25 -3.32
CA LYS A 324 -11.41 -8.44 -3.77
C LYS A 324 -11.43 -7.11 -3.00
N GLY A 325 -12.12 -6.11 -3.55
CA GLY A 325 -12.29 -4.81 -2.91
C GLY A 325 -13.55 -4.66 -2.05
N TRP A 326 -13.66 -3.48 -1.46
CA TRP A 326 -14.75 -3.01 -0.60
C TRP A 326 -16.16 -3.49 -0.98
N LYS A 327 -16.57 -3.31 -2.26
CA LYS A 327 -17.93 -3.58 -2.74
C LYS A 327 -18.24 -5.08 -2.79
N SER A 328 -17.20 -5.92 -2.76
CA SER A 328 -17.31 -7.38 -2.76
C SER A 328 -17.28 -8.01 -1.36
N TRP A 329 -17.05 -7.22 -0.31
CA TRP A 329 -17.01 -7.72 1.08
C TRP A 329 -18.40 -7.65 1.74
N PRO A 330 -18.75 -8.64 2.60
CA PRO A 330 -20.06 -8.69 3.26
C PRO A 330 -20.39 -7.41 4.03
N ASP A 331 -21.68 -7.07 4.06
CA ASP A 331 -22.13 -5.79 4.57
C ASP A 331 -22.24 -5.76 6.09
N THR A 332 -21.35 -4.99 6.71
CA THR A 332 -21.26 -4.85 8.17
C THR A 332 -22.29 -3.88 8.73
N SER A 333 -22.93 -3.08 7.89
CA SER A 333 -23.97 -2.11 8.27
C SER A 333 -25.33 -2.75 8.55
N VAL A 334 -25.50 -4.04 8.23
CA VAL A 334 -26.73 -4.83 8.37
C VAL A 334 -26.56 -6.02 9.33
N ASP A 335 -27.68 -6.56 9.80
CA ASP A 335 -27.68 -7.78 10.60
C ASP A 335 -27.50 -9.04 9.73
N PRO A 336 -26.87 -10.11 10.26
CA PRO A 336 -26.48 -10.31 11.67
C PRO A 336 -25.13 -9.69 12.07
N ILE A 337 -24.37 -9.11 11.13
CA ILE A 337 -23.00 -8.65 11.38
C ILE A 337 -23.00 -7.50 12.38
N LYS A 338 -23.79 -6.45 12.13
CA LYS A 338 -23.87 -5.24 12.95
C LYS A 338 -24.12 -5.53 14.43
N SER A 339 -25.19 -6.27 14.76
CA SER A 339 -25.53 -6.59 16.16
C SER A 339 -24.48 -7.48 16.84
N ALA A 340 -23.89 -8.44 16.12
CA ALA A 340 -22.85 -9.33 16.65
C ALA A 340 -21.53 -8.59 16.96
N VAL A 341 -21.12 -7.67 16.08
CA VAL A 341 -19.97 -6.80 16.29
C VAL A 341 -20.24 -5.84 17.46
N ALA A 342 -21.40 -5.17 17.47
CA ALA A 342 -21.74 -4.22 18.54
C ALA A 342 -21.77 -4.89 19.93
N ALA A 343 -22.23 -6.14 20.04
CA ALA A 343 -22.19 -6.91 21.27
C ALA A 343 -20.75 -7.16 21.78
N LYS A 344 -19.83 -7.55 20.88
CA LYS A 344 -18.41 -7.78 21.19
C LYS A 344 -17.66 -6.48 21.52
N MET A 345 -17.90 -5.41 20.77
CA MET A 345 -17.25 -4.12 21.02
C MET A 345 -17.72 -3.46 22.32
N LYS A 346 -18.94 -3.76 22.78
CA LYS A 346 -19.49 -3.27 24.06
C LYS A 346 -18.85 -3.91 25.30
N SER A 347 -18.25 -5.09 25.20
CA SER A 347 -17.56 -5.75 26.33
C SER A 347 -16.08 -5.35 26.48
N LEU A 348 -15.56 -4.49 25.60
CA LEU A 348 -14.16 -4.07 25.62
C LEU A 348 -13.82 -3.13 26.79
N PRO A 349 -12.63 -3.27 27.41
CA PRO A 349 -12.09 -2.28 28.33
C PRO A 349 -11.97 -0.88 27.71
N GLN A 350 -12.12 0.16 28.53
CA GLN A 350 -12.00 1.56 28.10
C GLN A 350 -10.68 1.82 27.35
N GLY A 351 -10.74 2.56 26.25
CA GLY A 351 -9.59 2.87 25.39
C GLY A 351 -9.13 1.75 24.45
N SER A 352 -9.55 0.49 24.65
CA SER A 352 -9.05 -0.64 23.84
C SER A 352 -9.71 -0.80 22.47
N SER A 353 -10.87 -0.16 22.21
CA SER A 353 -11.64 -0.33 20.97
C SER A 353 -10.88 0.03 19.70
N VAL A 354 -10.16 1.15 19.69
CA VAL A 354 -9.36 1.61 18.54
C VAL A 354 -8.22 0.64 18.22
N ALA A 355 -7.59 0.08 19.26
CA ALA A 355 -6.58 -0.96 19.12
C ALA A 355 -7.19 -2.26 18.58
N VAL A 356 -8.32 -2.75 19.11
CA VAL A 356 -9.00 -3.95 18.58
C VAL A 356 -9.41 -3.80 17.11
N MET A 357 -9.93 -2.63 16.71
CA MET A 357 -10.25 -2.35 15.30
C MET A 357 -9.00 -2.37 14.41
N THR A 358 -7.91 -1.74 14.85
CA THR A 358 -6.60 -1.81 14.18
C THR A 358 -6.16 -3.27 14.02
N TYR A 359 -6.21 -4.06 15.09
CA TYR A 359 -5.70 -5.43 15.11
C TYR A 359 -6.53 -6.37 14.25
N ALA A 360 -7.83 -6.13 14.14
CA ALA A 360 -8.72 -6.88 13.25
C ALA A 360 -8.42 -6.58 11.77
N GLY A 361 -8.17 -5.30 11.42
CA GLY A 361 -7.69 -4.90 10.09
C GLY A 361 -6.33 -5.52 9.75
N ASP A 362 -5.37 -5.36 10.65
CA ASP A 362 -4.02 -5.95 10.58
C ASP A 362 -4.07 -7.47 10.33
N LEU A 363 -4.82 -8.21 11.17
CA LEU A 363 -4.96 -9.67 11.10
C LEU A 363 -5.44 -10.17 9.73
N PHE A 364 -6.46 -9.52 9.15
CA PHE A 364 -6.92 -9.87 7.80
C PHE A 364 -5.91 -9.49 6.73
N SER A 365 -5.32 -8.30 6.81
CA SER A 365 -4.30 -7.88 5.83
C SER A 365 -3.09 -8.81 5.79
N TRP A 366 -2.68 -9.35 6.95
CA TRP A 366 -1.55 -10.27 7.04
C TRP A 366 -1.85 -11.66 6.45
N TYR A 367 -3.09 -12.15 6.67
CA TYR A 367 -3.63 -13.37 6.05
C TYR A 367 -3.84 -13.21 4.53
N ALA A 368 -4.35 -12.05 4.10
CA ALA A 368 -4.65 -11.77 2.70
C ALA A 368 -3.38 -11.46 1.89
N GLY A 369 -2.42 -10.76 2.49
CA GLY A 369 -1.21 -10.25 1.85
C GLY A 369 -0.06 -11.25 1.69
N SER A 370 1.11 -10.66 1.47
CA SER A 370 2.39 -11.31 1.16
C SER A 370 3.53 -10.57 1.87
N ILE A 371 4.76 -11.08 1.76
CA ILE A 371 5.94 -10.36 2.26
C ILE A 371 6.13 -8.99 1.58
N GLU A 372 5.71 -8.84 0.32
CA GLU A 372 5.72 -7.57 -0.42
C GLU A 372 4.74 -6.56 0.20
N ALA A 373 3.54 -7.01 0.56
CA ALA A 373 2.54 -6.18 1.24
C ALA A 373 3.05 -5.72 2.63
N ASP A 374 3.64 -6.62 3.43
CA ASP A 374 4.21 -6.30 4.75
C ASP A 374 5.38 -5.30 4.68
N VAL A 375 6.10 -5.27 3.56
CA VAL A 375 7.25 -4.39 3.32
C VAL A 375 6.84 -3.04 2.72
N TYR A 376 5.73 -2.98 1.98
CA TYR A 376 5.19 -1.73 1.46
C TYR A 376 4.88 -0.73 2.59
N PHE A 377 5.06 0.57 2.31
CA PHE A 377 4.68 1.67 3.17
C PHE A 377 4.24 2.87 2.32
N CYS A 378 3.38 3.73 2.87
CA CYS A 378 3.15 5.05 2.31
C CYS A 378 4.37 5.96 2.62
N PRO A 379 4.85 6.78 1.67
CA PRO A 379 6.00 7.67 1.91
C PRO A 379 5.84 8.60 3.13
N GLU A 380 4.61 8.93 3.55
CA GLU A 380 4.32 9.75 4.74
C GLU A 380 4.77 9.12 6.07
N ARG A 381 5.16 7.83 6.08
CA ARG A 381 5.62 7.15 7.31
C ARG A 381 6.93 7.72 7.85
N HIS A 382 7.81 8.24 6.99
CA HIS A 382 9.02 8.96 7.39
C HIS A 382 8.69 10.46 7.43
N GLY A 383 8.87 11.11 8.59
CA GLY A 383 8.45 12.50 8.79
C GLY A 383 7.15 12.71 9.57
N THR A 384 6.74 11.77 10.42
CA THR A 384 5.52 11.90 11.27
C THR A 384 5.54 13.11 12.22
N TYR A 385 6.69 13.78 12.39
CA TYR A 385 6.92 14.90 13.31
C TYR A 385 6.47 16.27 12.76
N TYR A 386 6.03 16.35 11.50
CA TYR A 386 5.83 17.61 10.78
C TYR A 386 4.36 18.02 10.60
N GLY A 387 3.40 17.18 11.00
CA GLY A 387 1.96 17.51 10.99
C GLY A 387 1.24 17.34 9.65
N SER A 388 1.84 16.65 8.68
CA SER A 388 1.22 16.33 7.38
C SER A 388 -0.08 15.54 7.52
N PHE A 389 -0.14 14.60 8.48
CA PHE A 389 -1.39 13.91 8.83
C PHE A 389 -2.47 14.83 9.42
N PHE A 390 -2.12 15.97 10.03
CA PHE A 390 -3.14 16.93 10.47
C PHE A 390 -3.75 17.68 9.28
N ILE A 391 -2.97 17.96 8.23
CA ILE A 391 -3.52 18.50 6.97
C ILE A 391 -4.43 17.47 6.29
N LYS A 392 -4.03 16.20 6.28
CA LYS A 392 -4.64 15.13 5.46
C LYS A 392 -5.82 14.44 6.14
N ASP A 393 -5.71 14.09 7.42
CA ASP A 393 -6.65 13.20 8.11
C ASP A 393 -7.55 13.93 9.12
N ALA A 394 -7.20 15.14 9.60
CA ALA A 394 -8.03 15.84 10.60
C ALA A 394 -9.47 16.16 10.11
N PRO A 395 -9.70 16.55 8.83
CA PRO A 395 -11.06 16.67 8.29
C PRO A 395 -11.81 15.34 8.14
N ALA A 396 -11.11 14.21 8.23
CA ALA A 396 -11.70 12.87 8.09
C ALA A 396 -12.07 12.24 9.44
N ILE A 397 -11.39 12.59 10.55
CA ILE A 397 -11.66 12.02 11.87
C ILE A 397 -13.09 12.33 12.31
N GLY A 398 -13.86 11.27 12.60
CA GLY A 398 -15.25 11.37 13.08
C GLY A 398 -16.31 11.50 11.98
N HIS A 399 -15.91 11.63 10.71
CA HIS A 399 -16.83 11.78 9.58
C HIS A 399 -16.91 10.48 8.76
N GLU A 400 -17.93 9.67 9.03
CA GLU A 400 -18.18 8.41 8.32
C GLU A 400 -18.42 8.66 6.81
N GLY A 401 -17.84 7.81 5.96
CA GLY A 401 -17.97 7.93 4.51
C GLY A 401 -17.16 9.06 3.87
N TYR A 402 -16.47 9.91 4.63
CA TYR A 402 -15.53 10.89 4.09
C TYR A 402 -14.38 10.18 3.35
N SER A 403 -13.99 10.70 2.18
CA SER A 403 -12.86 10.17 1.38
C SER A 403 -11.76 11.22 1.29
N ILE A 404 -10.55 10.85 1.69
CA ILE A 404 -9.37 11.70 1.57
C ILE A 404 -8.90 11.69 0.10
N ASP A 405 -8.60 12.85 -0.47
CA ASP A 405 -7.99 12.94 -1.81
C ASP A 405 -6.59 12.28 -1.82
N GLU A 406 -6.47 11.20 -2.59
CA GLU A 406 -5.23 10.45 -2.77
C GLU A 406 -4.13 11.30 -3.43
N GLN A 407 -4.52 12.28 -4.25
CA GLN A 407 -3.61 13.21 -4.92
C GLN A 407 -3.20 14.40 -4.06
N LEU A 408 -3.74 14.56 -2.85
CA LEU A 408 -3.47 15.72 -1.98
C LEU A 408 -1.99 15.86 -1.66
N THR A 409 -1.34 14.78 -1.21
CA THR A 409 0.10 14.76 -0.88
C THR A 409 0.94 15.15 -2.09
N ALA A 410 0.61 14.60 -3.27
CA ALA A 410 1.32 14.83 -4.53
C ALA A 410 1.11 16.24 -5.10
N THR A 411 -0.05 16.84 -4.87
CA THR A 411 -0.44 18.15 -5.40
C THR A 411 0.07 19.27 -4.49
N ALA A 412 -0.26 19.22 -3.20
CA ALA A 412 0.16 20.23 -2.23
C ALA A 412 1.69 20.19 -1.98
N GLY A 413 2.33 19.03 -2.10
CA GLY A 413 3.79 18.90 -2.03
C GLY A 413 4.56 19.68 -3.12
N ARG A 414 3.94 19.97 -4.28
CA ARG A 414 4.58 20.78 -5.33
C ARG A 414 4.80 22.24 -4.89
N ALA A 415 3.99 22.75 -3.97
CA ALA A 415 4.11 24.12 -3.47
C ALA A 415 5.45 24.45 -2.79
N LEU A 416 6.22 23.45 -2.32
CA LEU A 416 7.57 23.66 -1.81
C LEU A 416 8.68 22.97 -2.64
N SER A 417 8.32 22.19 -3.66
CA SER A 417 9.29 21.41 -4.47
C SER A 417 9.33 21.77 -5.96
N ASP A 418 8.39 22.58 -6.45
CA ASP A 418 8.36 23.05 -7.84
C ASP A 418 8.02 24.55 -7.91
N SER A 419 9.01 25.36 -8.27
CA SER A 419 8.89 26.82 -8.41
C SER A 419 7.90 27.26 -9.50
N ASN A 420 7.53 26.41 -10.45
CA ASN A 420 6.55 26.74 -11.48
C ASN A 420 5.15 27.00 -10.89
N TYR A 421 4.87 26.51 -9.68
CA TYR A 421 3.63 26.78 -8.95
C TYR A 421 3.64 28.14 -8.22
N GLY A 422 4.74 28.89 -8.24
CA GLY A 422 4.79 30.29 -7.79
C GLY A 422 4.69 30.54 -6.27
N TYR A 423 4.80 29.48 -5.46
CA TYR A 423 4.89 29.55 -4.00
C TYR A 423 6.33 29.76 -3.51
N VAL A 424 7.30 29.15 -4.20
CA VAL A 424 8.75 29.17 -3.90
C VAL A 424 9.56 29.61 -5.12
N ASP A 425 10.76 30.15 -4.89
CA ASP A 425 11.73 30.35 -5.96
C ASP A 425 12.48 29.05 -6.33
N ALA A 426 13.24 29.06 -7.43
CA ALA A 426 13.94 27.88 -7.92
C ALA A 426 15.03 27.35 -6.96
N THR A 427 15.64 28.22 -6.14
CA THR A 427 16.65 27.83 -5.13
C THR A 427 15.99 27.12 -3.96
N GLN A 428 14.85 27.65 -3.50
CA GLN A 428 14.02 27.07 -2.46
C GLN A 428 13.46 25.69 -2.89
N ALA A 429 12.91 25.60 -4.11
CA ALA A 429 12.43 24.36 -4.71
C ALA A 429 13.55 23.32 -4.88
N ALA A 430 14.75 23.74 -5.31
CA ALA A 430 15.91 22.86 -5.43
C ALA A 430 16.38 22.31 -4.07
N LYS A 431 16.43 23.14 -3.01
CA LYS A 431 16.74 22.68 -1.65
C LYS A 431 15.79 21.59 -1.19
N MET A 432 14.48 21.80 -1.33
CA MET A 432 13.48 20.81 -0.92
C MET A 432 13.56 19.52 -1.77
N SER A 433 13.81 19.66 -3.07
CA SER A 433 13.95 18.51 -3.98
C SER A 433 15.19 17.66 -3.68
N GLY A 434 16.32 18.28 -3.33
CA GLY A 434 17.57 17.60 -2.99
C GLY A 434 17.52 16.72 -1.74
N LEU A 435 16.47 16.84 -0.91
CA LEU A 435 16.25 15.92 0.20
C LEU A 435 16.07 14.47 -0.25
N VAL A 436 15.57 14.24 -1.47
CA VAL A 436 15.47 12.89 -2.05
C VAL A 436 16.84 12.24 -2.22
N ASP A 437 17.83 13.00 -2.73
CA ASP A 437 19.20 12.50 -2.88
C ASP A 437 19.85 12.23 -1.52
N ILE A 438 19.61 13.13 -0.56
CA ILE A 438 20.17 13.04 0.80
C ILE A 438 19.66 11.79 1.53
N GLN A 439 18.36 11.46 1.45
CA GLN A 439 17.82 10.27 2.12
C GLN A 439 18.11 8.95 1.38
N ARG A 440 18.47 8.98 0.08
CA ARG A 440 18.41 7.80 -0.80
C ARG A 440 19.16 6.59 -0.25
N ASN A 441 20.34 6.83 0.34
CA ASN A 441 21.16 5.78 0.95
C ASN A 441 20.47 5.15 2.18
N ASN A 442 19.94 5.97 3.07
CA ASN A 442 19.24 5.50 4.27
C ASN A 442 17.90 4.83 3.93
N LEU A 443 17.22 5.27 2.87
CA LEU A 443 15.94 4.73 2.44
C LEU A 443 16.08 3.36 1.74
N TYR A 444 16.84 3.29 0.65
CA TYR A 444 16.91 2.06 -0.18
C TYR A 444 18.27 1.74 -0.84
N ALA A 445 19.16 2.71 -1.06
CA ALA A 445 20.36 2.51 -1.88
C ALA A 445 21.63 2.12 -1.09
N GLY A 446 21.67 2.35 0.21
CA GLY A 446 22.81 1.98 1.07
C GLY A 446 22.83 0.49 1.39
N SER A 447 24.00 -0.06 1.76
CA SER A 447 24.13 -1.48 2.15
C SER A 447 23.32 -1.84 3.40
N THR A 448 23.09 -0.86 4.27
CA THR A 448 22.16 -0.92 5.41
C THR A 448 21.14 0.18 5.20
N ASN A 449 19.90 -0.18 4.87
CA ASN A 449 18.84 0.76 4.53
C ASN A 449 17.48 0.33 5.09
N ILE A 450 16.54 1.28 5.18
CA ILE A 450 15.20 1.11 5.73
C ILE A 450 14.42 -0.01 5.03
N VAL A 451 14.41 -0.07 3.70
CA VAL A 451 13.67 -1.11 2.94
C VAL A 451 14.22 -2.51 3.22
N GLY A 452 15.54 -2.67 3.25
CA GLY A 452 16.22 -3.93 3.56
C GLY A 452 16.03 -4.38 5.00
N ILE A 453 16.00 -3.45 5.96
CA ILE A 453 15.67 -3.74 7.36
C ILE A 453 14.19 -4.14 7.51
N ARG A 454 13.28 -3.39 6.87
CA ARG A 454 11.84 -3.66 6.87
C ARG A 454 11.52 -5.04 6.28
N THR A 455 12.23 -5.42 5.21
CA THR A 455 12.18 -6.77 4.60
C THR A 455 12.61 -7.87 5.58
N GLN A 456 13.69 -7.65 6.34
CA GLN A 456 14.15 -8.61 7.35
C GLN A 456 13.16 -8.73 8.51
N ILE A 457 12.65 -7.62 9.04
CA ILE A 457 11.64 -7.62 10.11
C ILE A 457 10.38 -8.37 9.67
N ALA A 458 9.77 -8.00 8.54
CA ALA A 458 8.57 -8.67 8.04
C ALA A 458 8.80 -10.18 7.77
N THR A 459 9.99 -10.55 7.27
CA THR A 459 10.36 -11.97 7.06
C THR A 459 10.50 -12.74 8.37
N LEU A 460 11.02 -12.11 9.43
CA LEU A 460 11.12 -12.68 10.77
C LEU A 460 9.74 -12.81 11.43
N LEU A 461 8.88 -11.81 11.30
CA LEU A 461 7.52 -11.84 11.83
C LEU A 461 6.68 -12.94 11.15
N ARG A 462 6.73 -13.07 9.80
CA ARG A 462 6.01 -14.14 9.09
C ARG A 462 6.48 -15.56 9.43
N GLN A 463 7.67 -15.75 9.99
CA GLN A 463 8.09 -17.07 10.48
C GLN A 463 7.27 -17.54 11.69
N LEU A 464 6.72 -16.63 12.51
CA LEU A 464 5.87 -16.96 13.66
C LEU A 464 4.61 -17.73 13.27
N LEU A 465 4.11 -17.54 12.04
CA LEU A 465 2.98 -18.30 11.47
C LEU A 465 3.23 -19.82 11.49
N THR A 466 4.49 -20.28 11.45
CA THR A 466 4.86 -21.70 11.32
C THR A 466 5.91 -22.20 12.30
N LYS A 467 6.58 -21.32 13.06
CA LYS A 467 7.74 -21.66 13.93
C LYS A 467 7.69 -20.93 15.27
N THR A 468 6.68 -21.23 16.09
CA THR A 468 6.49 -20.69 17.45
C THR A 468 7.72 -20.82 18.34
N ASP A 469 8.46 -21.92 18.22
CA ASP A 469 9.59 -22.26 19.09
C ASP A 469 10.82 -21.35 18.87
N SER A 470 10.84 -20.61 17.76
CA SER A 470 11.88 -19.61 17.43
C SER A 470 11.57 -18.21 17.98
N SER A 471 10.40 -18.02 18.61
CA SER A 471 9.87 -16.75 19.14
C SER A 471 10.92 -15.84 19.79
N LYS A 472 11.65 -16.29 20.81
CA LYS A 472 12.63 -15.43 21.50
C LYS A 472 13.86 -15.05 20.65
N SER A 473 14.23 -15.88 19.67
CA SER A 473 15.29 -15.55 18.70
C SER A 473 14.81 -14.54 17.67
N ILE A 474 13.57 -14.68 17.20
CA ILE A 474 12.89 -13.72 16.31
C ILE A 474 12.77 -12.37 17.01
N TYR A 475 12.31 -12.33 18.27
CA TYR A 475 12.24 -11.14 19.10
C TYR A 475 13.58 -10.37 19.15
N ASN A 476 14.66 -11.03 19.56
CA ASN A 476 15.97 -10.40 19.70
C ASN A 476 16.46 -9.76 18.38
N GLN A 477 16.17 -10.41 17.25
CA GLN A 477 16.52 -9.88 15.92
C GLN A 477 15.62 -8.71 15.51
N VAL A 478 14.30 -8.79 15.71
CA VAL A 478 13.36 -7.70 15.42
C VAL A 478 13.71 -6.45 16.23
N MET A 479 14.04 -6.57 17.51
CA MET A 479 14.44 -5.41 18.34
C MET A 479 15.76 -4.79 17.85
N ALA A 480 16.75 -5.60 17.50
CA ALA A 480 18.03 -5.10 16.96
C ALA A 480 17.83 -4.37 15.62
N LEU A 481 17.06 -4.95 14.70
CA LEU A 481 16.72 -4.38 13.41
C LEU A 481 15.90 -3.08 13.55
N SER A 482 14.91 -3.05 14.44
CA SER A 482 14.06 -1.87 14.66
C SER A 482 14.86 -0.71 15.26
N GLY A 483 15.80 -0.99 16.17
CA GLY A 483 16.75 0.02 16.64
C GLY A 483 17.59 0.60 15.49
N THR A 484 18.06 -0.23 14.56
CA THR A 484 18.79 0.23 13.36
C THR A 484 17.90 0.99 12.38
N TYR A 485 16.61 0.66 12.27
CA TYR A 485 15.63 1.45 11.51
C TYR A 485 15.55 2.87 12.07
N GLY A 486 15.39 3.02 13.39
CA GLY A 486 15.29 4.33 14.03
C GLY A 486 16.57 5.18 13.93
N ASP A 487 17.75 4.54 13.89
CA ASP A 487 18.99 5.26 13.57
C ASP A 487 18.99 5.85 12.15
N LEU A 488 18.37 5.18 11.16
CA LEU A 488 18.28 5.68 9.78
C LEU A 488 17.16 6.73 9.61
N ASP A 489 15.98 6.49 10.18
CA ASP A 489 14.87 7.44 10.14
C ASP A 489 15.22 8.72 10.92
N GLY A 490 15.85 8.60 12.10
CA GLY A 490 16.34 9.76 12.85
C GLY A 490 17.35 10.62 12.06
N GLU A 491 18.19 10.01 11.24
CA GLU A 491 19.12 10.73 10.36
C GLU A 491 18.42 11.41 9.18
N ASN A 492 17.40 10.78 8.61
CA ASN A 492 16.55 11.41 7.58
C ASN A 492 15.81 12.63 8.17
N ASN A 493 15.14 12.48 9.31
CA ASN A 493 14.41 13.58 9.97
C ASN A 493 15.33 14.72 10.45
N TYR A 494 16.56 14.41 10.86
CA TYR A 494 17.59 15.42 11.14
C TYR A 494 17.87 16.31 9.91
N ASN A 495 18.04 15.69 8.74
CA ASN A 495 18.29 16.41 7.49
C ASN A 495 17.04 17.17 7.00
N TYR A 496 15.86 16.56 7.11
CA TYR A 496 14.58 17.19 6.77
C TYR A 496 14.35 18.47 7.60
N ALA A 497 14.44 18.39 8.93
CA ALA A 497 14.23 19.54 9.82
C ALA A 497 15.20 20.70 9.52
N LYS A 498 16.47 20.40 9.19
CA LYS A 498 17.44 21.43 8.81
C LYS A 498 17.11 22.10 7.48
N VAL A 499 16.82 21.34 6.42
CA VAL A 499 16.50 21.92 5.10
C VAL A 499 15.16 22.67 5.14
N MET A 500 14.18 22.19 5.91
CA MET A 500 12.92 22.93 6.16
C MET A 500 13.18 24.27 6.85
N ALA A 501 14.05 24.32 7.85
CA ALA A 501 14.47 25.58 8.49
C ALA A 501 15.22 26.51 7.53
N GLU A 502 16.20 25.97 6.78
CA GLU A 502 16.95 26.73 5.77
C GLU A 502 16.08 27.32 4.66
N VAL A 503 15.02 26.63 4.23
CA VAL A 503 14.04 27.19 3.29
C VAL A 503 13.19 28.25 4.01
N TYR A 504 12.65 27.96 5.19
CA TYR A 504 11.73 28.83 5.92
C TYR A 504 12.30 30.20 6.29
N VAL A 505 13.60 30.30 6.58
CA VAL A 505 14.26 31.61 6.83
C VAL A 505 14.44 32.45 5.56
N THR A 506 14.40 31.84 4.37
CA THR A 506 14.49 32.56 3.08
C THR A 506 13.12 32.92 2.48
N LEU A 507 12.03 32.29 2.95
CA LEU A 507 10.68 32.60 2.46
C LEU A 507 10.29 34.03 2.81
N SER A 508 9.99 34.84 1.80
CA SER A 508 9.43 36.18 1.98
C SER A 508 8.03 36.13 2.60
N MET A 509 7.59 37.25 3.19
CA MET A 509 6.26 37.36 3.81
C MET A 509 5.12 37.00 2.83
N ALA A 510 5.26 37.37 1.55
CA ALA A 510 4.28 37.06 0.52
C ALA A 510 4.22 35.55 0.20
N GLN A 511 5.35 34.85 0.24
CA GLN A 511 5.39 33.39 0.05
C GLN A 511 4.81 32.66 1.25
N LYS A 512 5.13 33.12 2.47
CA LYS A 512 4.51 32.58 3.70
C LYS A 512 2.99 32.74 3.67
N ALA A 513 2.49 33.92 3.30
CA ALA A 513 1.05 34.16 3.13
C ALA A 513 0.40 33.17 2.14
N LYS A 514 0.94 33.01 0.92
CA LYS A 514 0.43 32.04 -0.06
C LYS A 514 0.38 30.60 0.47
N LEU A 515 1.37 30.20 1.28
CA LEU A 515 1.41 28.86 1.87
C LEU A 515 0.34 28.68 2.95
N PHE A 516 0.08 29.70 3.79
CA PHE A 516 -1.05 29.71 4.71
C PHE A 516 -2.40 29.70 3.98
N ASP A 517 -2.55 30.44 2.87
CA ASP A 517 -3.76 30.42 2.05
C ASP A 517 -4.00 29.04 1.42
N LEU A 518 -2.95 28.37 0.92
CA LEU A 518 -3.03 26.99 0.43
C LEU A 518 -3.43 26.02 1.54
N ARG A 519 -2.83 26.14 2.73
CA ARG A 519 -3.25 25.34 3.90
C ARG A 519 -4.74 25.53 4.18
N LYS A 520 -5.24 26.77 4.15
CA LYS A 520 -6.66 27.05 4.38
C LYS A 520 -7.57 26.47 3.29
N GLN A 521 -7.16 26.53 2.02
CA GLN A 521 -7.91 25.92 0.91
C GLN A 521 -8.02 24.39 1.02
N ILE A 522 -7.02 23.73 1.61
CA ILE A 522 -7.05 22.27 1.87
C ILE A 522 -7.91 21.94 3.10
N MET A 523 -7.80 22.76 4.16
CA MET A 523 -8.29 22.41 5.49
C MET A 523 -9.63 23.03 5.90
N ALA A 524 -10.28 23.78 5.01
CA ALA A 524 -11.59 24.37 5.25
C ALA A 524 -12.55 24.13 4.08
N GLY A 525 -13.81 23.86 4.37
CA GLY A 525 -14.80 23.50 3.35
C GLY A 525 -16.16 23.10 3.93
N ALA A 526 -16.87 22.25 3.20
CA ALA A 526 -18.14 21.66 3.61
C ALA A 526 -18.10 20.15 3.37
N TYR A 527 -18.69 19.38 4.28
CA TYR A 527 -18.95 17.95 4.08
C TYR A 527 -20.17 17.73 3.17
N SER A 528 -20.41 16.48 2.77
CA SER A 528 -21.50 16.11 1.85
C SER A 528 -22.91 16.30 2.41
N ASP A 529 -23.07 16.48 3.73
CA ASP A 529 -24.31 16.87 4.41
C ASP A 529 -24.52 18.40 4.44
N GLY A 530 -23.52 19.18 4.01
CA GLY A 530 -23.50 20.64 4.08
C GLY A 530 -22.91 21.21 5.38
N THR A 531 -22.49 20.38 6.34
CA THR A 531 -21.82 20.83 7.57
C THR A 531 -20.47 21.47 7.21
N LEU A 532 -20.24 22.71 7.64
CA LEU A 532 -18.98 23.44 7.39
C LEU A 532 -17.87 23.01 8.36
N PHE A 533 -16.62 23.02 7.88
CA PHE A 533 -15.42 22.78 8.69
C PHE A 533 -14.30 23.77 8.38
N ASP A 534 -13.45 24.05 9.36
CA ASP A 534 -12.17 24.76 9.20
C ASP A 534 -11.16 24.26 10.25
N PHE A 535 -10.22 23.41 9.80
CA PHE A 535 -9.10 22.91 10.61
C PHE A 535 -7.80 23.64 10.28
N SER A 536 -7.85 24.75 9.52
CA SER A 536 -6.64 25.46 9.06
C SER A 536 -5.79 25.99 10.21
N THR A 537 -6.40 26.25 11.37
CA THR A 537 -5.71 26.54 12.64
C THR A 537 -6.15 25.58 13.74
N THR A 538 -5.27 25.34 14.71
CA THR A 538 -5.60 24.65 15.97
C THR A 538 -4.73 25.19 17.09
N ALA A 539 -5.28 25.28 18.31
CA ALA A 539 -4.50 25.48 19.54
C ALA A 539 -4.32 24.16 20.32
N THR A 540 -5.03 23.11 19.91
CA THR A 540 -5.11 21.82 20.60
C THR A 540 -3.86 20.98 20.33
N TYR A 541 -3.36 20.33 21.38
CA TYR A 541 -2.37 19.26 21.30
C TYR A 541 -3.09 17.91 21.28
N TYR A 542 -2.52 16.90 20.63
CA TYR A 542 -3.14 15.60 20.47
C TYR A 542 -2.18 14.47 20.84
N LEU A 543 -2.69 13.47 21.56
CA LEU A 543 -2.07 12.16 21.68
C LEU A 543 -2.78 11.26 20.67
N TYR A 544 -2.08 10.90 19.60
CA TYR A 544 -2.69 10.41 18.36
C TYR A 544 -3.72 11.40 17.80
N SER A 545 -5.00 11.03 17.71
CA SER A 545 -6.11 11.91 17.33
C SER A 545 -6.90 12.44 18.54
N THR A 546 -6.52 12.08 19.76
CA THR A 546 -7.23 12.44 20.99
C THR A 546 -6.72 13.77 21.54
N PRO A 547 -7.57 14.80 21.71
CA PRO A 547 -7.19 16.06 22.36
C PRO A 547 -6.58 15.85 23.76
N ILE A 548 -5.40 16.42 23.99
CA ILE A 548 -4.78 16.53 25.31
C ILE A 548 -5.35 17.79 25.97
N PRO A 549 -5.88 17.72 27.21
CA PRO A 549 -6.31 18.91 27.95
C PRO A 549 -5.15 19.90 28.16
N ASP A 550 -5.42 21.20 28.00
CA ASP A 550 -4.40 22.26 28.10
C ASP A 550 -3.59 22.20 29.42
N ALA A 551 -4.25 21.80 30.51
CA ALA A 551 -3.65 21.63 31.83
C ALA A 551 -2.56 20.53 31.91
N THR A 552 -2.53 19.58 30.97
CA THR A 552 -1.51 18.52 30.90
C THR A 552 -0.62 18.60 29.65
N ALA A 553 -0.98 19.39 28.63
CA ALA A 553 -0.17 19.55 27.41
C ALA A 553 1.30 19.89 27.70
N ALA A 554 1.58 20.70 28.72
CA ALA A 554 2.93 21.08 29.13
C ALA A 554 3.83 19.89 29.53
N SER A 555 3.29 18.81 30.11
CA SER A 555 4.11 17.65 30.51
C SER A 555 4.52 16.76 29.35
N TYR A 556 3.75 16.73 28.26
CA TYR A 556 4.12 16.03 27.02
C TYR A 556 5.20 16.78 26.25
N ILE A 557 5.07 18.11 26.14
CA ILE A 557 5.97 18.97 25.34
C ILE A 557 7.44 18.89 25.81
N GLY A 558 7.67 18.66 27.11
CA GLY A 558 8.98 18.33 27.69
C GLY A 558 10.07 19.39 27.50
N ASP A 559 11.32 19.02 27.81
CA ASP A 559 12.50 19.78 27.39
C ASP A 559 13.04 19.21 26.06
N ALA A 560 13.50 20.12 25.20
CA ALA A 560 14.13 19.81 23.92
C ALA A 560 15.62 20.18 23.89
N SER A 561 16.20 20.74 24.96
CA SER A 561 17.60 21.20 25.00
C SER A 561 18.60 20.09 24.67
N ILE A 562 18.27 18.84 25.00
CA ILE A 562 19.06 17.62 24.71
C ILE A 562 19.28 17.38 23.22
N PHE A 563 18.43 17.92 22.34
CA PHE A 563 18.55 17.76 20.89
C PHE A 563 19.49 18.78 20.24
N PHE A 564 20.10 19.69 21.00
CA PHE A 564 20.95 20.74 20.46
C PHE A 564 22.37 20.69 21.00
N GLN A 565 23.31 21.17 20.20
CA GLN A 565 24.74 21.27 20.51
C GLN A 565 25.24 22.70 20.31
#